data_AF-A0A9K3E4Y2-F1
#
_entry.id   AF-A0A9K3E4Y2-F1
#
_cell.length_a   1.000
_cell.length_b   1.000
_cell.length_c   1.000
_cell.angle_alpha   90.00
_cell.angle_beta   90.00
_cell.angle_gamma   90.00
#
_symmetry.space_group_name_H-M   'P 1'
#
loop_
_entity.id
_entity.type
_entity.pdbx_description
1 polymer ?
#
loop_
_entity_poly.entity_id
_entity_poly.type
_entity_poly.pdbx_seq_one_letter_code
_entity_poly.pdbx_strand_id
1 'polypeptide(L)'
;MILEGIKVFTQLSLLSQVSSREERDDSISTVAFPSNLIHSFHNLQQLSMESYDSVDGVFEIESSPAGGREFVTTTNNQKPLLPNLQYLHLQGMHSISRVWKCSNWKTILILQNQSSFQNLTTILIWDCKRIKYLFSPLMAKLLLNLKEIDIFRCEGMEEVVSDRDDKDEEMATSYTTTTFFPHLHSLSLATLENLKRIGGGVGAKSSTGITTHDQFEVFFYML
;
A
#
# COMPACT_ATOMS: atom_id res chain seq x y z
N MET A 1 1.86 -4.75 -31.12
CA MET A 1 0.73 -4.41 -30.22
C MET A 1 1.06 -4.94 -28.85
N ILE A 2 1.66 -4.13 -27.97
CA ILE A 2 1.95 -4.53 -26.59
C ILE A 2 1.69 -3.27 -25.74
N LEU A 3 0.42 -3.06 -25.37
CA LEU A 3 -0.02 -2.01 -24.43
C LEU A 3 -1.27 -2.49 -23.68
N GLU A 4 -1.30 -3.74 -23.21
CA GLU A 4 -2.33 -4.19 -22.26
C GLU A 4 -1.63 -4.51 -20.94
N GLY A 5 -1.95 -3.77 -19.88
CA GLY A 5 -1.39 -4.06 -18.56
C GLY A 5 -1.64 -3.00 -17.49
N ILE A 6 -1.82 -1.73 -17.88
CA ILE A 6 -2.13 -0.66 -16.93
C ILE A 6 -3.23 0.24 -17.49
N LYS A 7 -4.40 0.23 -16.84
CA LYS A 7 -5.53 1.11 -17.12
C LYS A 7 -5.55 2.23 -16.08
N VAL A 8 -5.20 3.44 -16.52
CA VAL A 8 -5.33 4.68 -15.75
C VAL A 8 -6.55 5.44 -16.27
N PHE A 9 -7.64 5.43 -15.51
CA PHE A 9 -8.92 5.95 -16.00
C PHE A 9 -9.01 7.49 -16.03
N THR A 10 -8.03 8.22 -15.44
CA THR A 10 -8.07 9.70 -15.36
C THR A 10 -6.85 10.44 -15.93
N GLN A 11 -5.89 9.73 -16.54
CA GLN A 11 -4.77 10.31 -17.31
C GLN A 11 -4.44 9.38 -18.49
N LEU A 12 -5.16 9.53 -19.60
CA LEU A 12 -5.05 8.69 -20.79
C LEU A 12 -3.75 8.85 -21.62
N SER A 13 -2.61 9.29 -21.08
CA SER A 13 -1.43 9.55 -21.94
C SER A 13 -0.02 9.52 -21.32
N LEU A 14 0.22 8.94 -20.14
CA LEU A 14 1.58 8.98 -19.54
C LEU A 14 2.32 7.65 -19.46
N LEU A 15 1.66 6.50 -19.62
CA LEU A 15 2.34 5.19 -19.50
C LEU A 15 2.88 4.64 -20.82
N SER A 16 2.57 5.26 -21.97
CA SER A 16 3.20 4.86 -23.25
C SER A 16 4.70 5.21 -23.32
N GLN A 17 5.25 5.95 -22.35
CA GLN A 17 6.66 6.34 -22.32
C GLN A 17 7.53 5.57 -21.32
N VAL A 18 6.95 4.83 -20.37
CA VAL A 18 7.74 4.06 -19.38
C VAL A 18 8.24 2.74 -19.97
N SER A 19 7.65 2.27 -21.08
CA SER A 19 7.96 0.97 -21.70
C SER A 19 9.19 0.93 -22.62
N SER A 20 10.00 1.98 -22.72
CA SER A 20 11.22 1.96 -23.55
C SER A 20 12.48 2.22 -22.73
N ARG A 21 12.87 1.25 -21.90
CA ARG A 21 14.27 1.09 -21.52
C ARG A 21 14.57 -0.39 -21.30
N GLU A 22 15.08 -1.02 -22.36
CA GLU A 22 15.85 -2.25 -22.25
C GLU A 22 17.16 -1.92 -21.54
N GLU A 23 17.42 -2.59 -20.42
CA GLU A 23 18.68 -3.29 -20.17
C GLU A 23 18.49 -4.21 -18.96
N ARG A 24 18.88 -5.48 -19.13
CA ARG A 24 18.80 -6.54 -18.12
C ARG A 24 19.90 -6.30 -17.07
N ASP A 25 19.48 -5.92 -15.88
CA ASP A 25 20.23 -6.12 -14.64
C ASP A 25 19.27 -6.78 -13.64
N ASP A 26 19.60 -7.99 -13.19
CA ASP A 26 18.81 -8.78 -12.23
C ASP A 26 18.74 -8.13 -10.82
N SER A 27 19.28 -6.91 -10.68
CA SER A 27 19.43 -6.18 -9.42
C SER A 27 18.58 -4.91 -9.32
N ILE A 28 17.94 -4.45 -10.41
CA ILE A 28 17.14 -3.21 -10.38
C ILE A 28 15.68 -3.56 -10.10
N SER A 29 15.25 -3.32 -8.86
CA SER A 29 13.84 -3.29 -8.47
C SER A 29 13.09 -2.28 -9.35
N THR A 30 12.29 -2.76 -10.30
CA THR A 30 11.48 -1.93 -11.19
C THR A 30 10.11 -1.64 -10.56
N VAL A 31 9.77 -0.37 -10.41
CA VAL A 31 8.48 0.08 -9.87
C VAL A 31 7.61 0.72 -10.95
N ALA A 32 6.29 0.54 -10.87
CA ALA A 32 5.36 1.13 -11.83
C ALA A 32 5.24 2.66 -11.68
N PHE A 33 5.33 3.16 -10.45
CA PHE A 33 5.20 4.57 -10.09
C PHE A 33 6.41 4.98 -9.22
N PRO A 34 7.51 5.43 -9.85
CA PRO A 34 8.73 5.83 -9.14
C PRO A 34 8.55 7.14 -8.38
N SER A 35 9.34 7.34 -7.31
CA SER A 35 9.21 8.47 -6.39
C SER A 35 9.31 9.83 -7.07
N ASN A 36 10.20 9.97 -8.05
CA ASN A 36 10.41 11.20 -8.82
C ASN A 36 9.19 11.62 -9.66
N LEU A 37 8.27 10.69 -9.94
CA LEU A 37 7.06 10.95 -10.72
C LEU A 37 5.78 10.90 -9.88
N ILE A 38 5.83 10.44 -8.63
CA ILE A 38 4.62 10.18 -7.83
C ILE A 38 3.72 11.42 -7.68
N HIS A 39 4.34 12.61 -7.59
CA HIS A 39 3.64 13.89 -7.48
C HIS A 39 3.00 14.39 -8.79
N SER A 40 3.38 13.83 -9.93
CA SER A 40 2.80 14.13 -11.24
C SER A 40 1.43 13.48 -11.41
N PHE A 41 1.16 12.39 -10.69
CA PHE A 41 -0.10 11.64 -10.71
C PHE A 41 -1.17 12.21 -9.76
N HIS A 42 -1.15 13.51 -9.52
CA HIS A 42 -2.09 14.17 -8.60
C HIS A 42 -3.56 14.10 -9.05
N ASN A 43 -3.84 13.85 -10.34
CA ASN A 43 -5.20 13.66 -10.87
C ASN A 43 -5.60 12.18 -11.00
N LEU A 44 -4.72 11.25 -10.62
CA LEU A 44 -5.02 9.83 -10.66
C LEU A 44 -6.11 9.53 -9.64
N GLN A 45 -7.28 9.06 -10.10
CA GLN A 45 -8.40 8.68 -9.23
C GLN A 45 -8.58 7.17 -9.16
N GLN A 46 -8.39 6.49 -10.28
CA GLN A 46 -8.52 5.04 -10.34
C GLN A 46 -7.32 4.46 -11.05
N LEU A 47 -6.67 3.51 -10.39
CA LEU A 47 -5.57 2.73 -10.93
C LEU A 47 -5.98 1.26 -10.98
N SER A 48 -5.99 0.69 -12.18
CA SER A 48 -6.15 -0.76 -12.36
C SER A 48 -4.96 -1.31 -13.14
N MET A 49 -4.28 -2.29 -12.58
CA MET A 49 -3.18 -3.01 -13.22
C MET A 49 -3.54 -4.49 -13.34
N GLU A 50 -3.34 -5.08 -14.51
CA GLU A 50 -3.76 -6.45 -14.82
C GLU A 50 -2.64 -7.19 -15.56
N SER A 51 -2.25 -8.37 -15.08
CA SER A 51 -1.31 -9.29 -15.76
C SER A 51 0.01 -8.65 -16.22
N TYR A 52 0.57 -7.74 -15.41
CA TYR A 52 1.75 -6.92 -15.73
C TYR A 52 3.01 -7.35 -14.96
N ASP A 53 3.76 -8.34 -15.47
CA ASP A 53 4.82 -9.01 -14.70
C ASP A 53 6.24 -8.42 -14.80
N SER A 54 6.40 -7.15 -15.19
CA SER A 54 7.72 -6.51 -15.35
C SER A 54 8.18 -5.66 -14.16
N VAL A 55 7.34 -5.50 -13.14
CA VAL A 55 7.63 -4.70 -11.94
C VAL A 55 7.54 -5.55 -10.68
N ASP A 56 8.38 -5.26 -9.71
CA ASP A 56 8.40 -5.93 -8.40
C ASP A 56 7.73 -5.08 -7.29
N GLY A 57 7.37 -3.83 -7.62
CA GLY A 57 6.49 -2.99 -6.80
C GLY A 57 5.63 -1.98 -7.57
N VAL A 58 4.54 -1.52 -6.94
CA VAL A 58 3.63 -0.54 -7.58
C VAL A 58 4.13 0.88 -7.36
N PHE A 59 4.18 1.35 -6.11
CA PHE A 59 4.57 2.71 -5.77
C PHE A 59 5.90 2.73 -5.04
N GLU A 60 6.81 3.59 -5.46
CA GLU A 60 8.00 3.97 -4.71
C GLU A 60 7.79 5.34 -4.07
N ILE A 61 8.00 5.40 -2.76
CA ILE A 61 7.72 6.56 -1.93
C ILE A 61 8.99 6.91 -1.17
N GLU A 62 9.62 8.00 -1.56
CA GLU A 62 10.78 8.52 -0.86
C GLU A 62 10.37 9.56 0.17
N SER A 63 10.82 9.36 1.39
CA SER A 63 10.85 10.38 2.42
C SER A 63 12.09 11.24 2.22
N SER A 64 12.06 12.20 1.29
CA SER A 64 13.14 13.18 1.17
C SER A 64 12.86 14.37 2.09
N PRO A 65 13.60 14.57 3.19
CA PRO A 65 13.87 15.91 3.67
C PRO A 65 14.93 16.48 2.72
N ALA A 66 14.60 17.56 2.00
CA ALA A 66 15.60 18.27 1.24
C ALA A 66 16.72 18.74 2.20
N GLY A 67 17.89 18.09 2.13
CA GLY A 67 19.10 18.50 2.87
C GLY A 67 19.19 17.95 4.30
N GLY A 68 20.37 17.43 4.65
CA GLY A 68 20.67 16.95 6.00
C GLY A 68 20.67 18.06 7.04
N ARG A 69 20.30 17.67 8.28
CA ARG A 69 20.38 18.42 9.54
C ARG A 69 19.61 19.75 9.59
N GLU A 70 18.40 19.72 10.14
CA GLU A 70 17.98 20.65 11.20
C GLU A 70 16.61 20.26 11.76
N PHE A 71 16.36 20.66 13.00
CA PHE A 71 15.08 20.57 13.68
C PHE A 71 13.97 21.13 12.78
N VAL A 72 12.89 20.37 12.58
CA VAL A 72 11.72 20.87 11.85
C VAL A 72 10.96 21.85 12.75
N THR A 73 11.27 23.13 12.61
CA THR A 73 10.31 24.20 12.80
C THR A 73 9.38 24.22 11.59
N THR A 74 8.14 23.77 11.80
CA THR A 74 6.91 24.19 11.11
C THR A 74 7.07 24.82 9.71
N THR A 75 7.00 24.03 8.63
CA THR A 75 6.43 24.46 7.34
C THR A 75 5.65 23.31 6.68
N ASN A 76 4.33 23.32 6.85
CA ASN A 76 3.33 22.32 6.44
C ASN A 76 3.05 22.27 4.91
N ASN A 77 4.06 22.34 4.03
CA ASN A 77 3.84 22.47 2.58
C ASN A 77 4.43 21.35 1.72
N GLN A 78 4.55 20.12 2.23
CA GLN A 78 4.87 18.99 1.37
C GLN A 78 3.65 18.56 0.56
N LYS A 79 3.82 18.43 -0.76
CA LYS A 79 2.75 18.05 -1.68
C LYS A 79 2.26 16.63 -1.33
N PRO A 80 0.95 16.43 -1.11
CA PRO A 80 0.42 15.12 -0.76
C PRO A 80 0.72 14.08 -1.85
N LEU A 81 0.92 12.84 -1.41
CA LEU A 81 1.07 11.67 -2.28
C LEU A 81 -0.31 11.22 -2.72
N LEU A 82 -0.51 11.15 -4.04
CA LEU A 82 -1.71 10.60 -4.68
C LEU A 82 -3.01 11.10 -4.02
N PRO A 83 -3.19 12.43 -3.86
CA PRO A 83 -4.27 13.01 -3.05
C PRO A 83 -5.66 12.71 -3.57
N ASN A 84 -5.80 12.35 -4.85
CA ASN A 84 -7.08 12.09 -5.50
C ASN A 84 -7.31 10.60 -5.80
N LEU A 85 -6.36 9.71 -5.49
CA LEU A 85 -6.51 8.29 -5.73
C LEU A 85 -7.62 7.76 -4.82
N GLN A 86 -8.64 7.15 -5.42
CA GLN A 86 -9.85 6.63 -4.77
C GLN A 86 -9.94 5.11 -4.83
N TYR A 87 -9.46 4.53 -5.92
CA TYR A 87 -9.58 3.11 -6.22
C TYR A 87 -8.25 2.55 -6.71
N LEU A 88 -7.80 1.46 -6.10
CA LEU A 88 -6.63 0.69 -6.50
C LEU A 88 -7.04 -0.76 -6.75
N HIS A 89 -6.80 -1.25 -7.96
CA HIS A 89 -7.04 -2.63 -8.33
C HIS A 89 -5.80 -3.26 -8.94
N LEU A 90 -5.37 -4.38 -8.37
CA LEU A 90 -4.24 -5.18 -8.86
C LEU A 90 -4.72 -6.60 -9.14
N GLN A 91 -4.64 -7.05 -10.38
CA GLN A 91 -5.11 -8.37 -10.80
C GLN A 91 -4.02 -9.16 -11.51
N GLY A 92 -3.76 -10.39 -11.07
CA GLY A 92 -2.82 -11.30 -11.74
C GLY A 92 -1.39 -10.74 -11.80
N MET A 93 -0.97 -10.00 -10.78
CA MET A 93 0.34 -9.34 -10.70
C MET A 93 1.34 -10.28 -10.03
N HIS A 94 1.81 -11.29 -10.77
CA HIS A 94 2.59 -12.39 -10.22
C HIS A 94 4.04 -12.01 -9.90
N SER A 95 4.58 -10.94 -10.49
CA SER A 95 5.93 -10.42 -10.16
C SER A 95 5.97 -9.47 -8.96
N ILE A 96 4.86 -8.84 -8.60
CA ILE A 96 4.83 -7.81 -7.55
C ILE A 96 4.96 -8.41 -6.15
N SER A 97 5.97 -7.95 -5.42
CA SER A 97 6.20 -8.35 -4.03
C SER A 97 5.71 -7.31 -3.02
N ARG A 98 5.68 -6.02 -3.41
CA ARG A 98 5.32 -4.90 -2.55
C ARG A 98 4.45 -3.88 -3.29
N VAL A 99 3.25 -3.62 -2.81
CA VAL A 99 2.42 -2.53 -3.38
C VAL A 99 3.05 -1.17 -3.07
N TRP A 100 3.51 -0.98 -1.84
CA TRP A 100 4.07 0.28 -1.39
C TRP A 100 5.51 0.09 -0.93
N LYS A 101 6.46 0.59 -1.71
CA LYS A 101 7.88 0.62 -1.38
C LYS A 101 8.22 1.97 -0.78
N CYS A 102 8.26 2.03 0.56
CA CYS A 102 8.66 3.23 1.28
C CYS A 102 9.82 2.91 2.20
N SER A 103 10.80 3.82 2.27
CA SER A 103 11.96 3.68 3.15
C SER A 103 11.68 4.14 4.59
N ASN A 104 10.68 5.01 4.80
CA ASN A 104 10.33 5.55 6.12
C ASN A 104 8.90 6.16 6.17
N TRP A 105 7.91 5.37 6.54
CA TRP A 105 6.52 5.83 6.71
C TRP A 105 6.33 6.84 7.85
N LYS A 106 7.20 6.83 8.86
CA LYS A 106 7.13 7.77 10.00
C LYS A 106 7.38 9.20 9.53
N THR A 107 8.41 9.40 8.71
CA THR A 107 8.69 10.70 8.12
C THR A 107 7.53 11.17 7.25
N ILE A 108 6.93 10.29 6.44
CA ILE A 108 5.75 10.62 5.63
C ILE A 108 4.56 11.02 6.51
N LEU A 109 4.27 10.26 7.56
CA LEU A 109 3.16 10.54 8.49
C LEU A 109 3.30 11.91 9.17
N ILE A 110 4.52 12.25 9.62
CA ILE A 110 4.81 13.53 10.27
C ILE A 110 4.72 14.69 9.28
N LEU A 111 5.32 14.55 8.09
CA LEU A 111 5.44 15.66 7.13
C LEU A 111 4.16 15.95 6.37
N GLN A 112 3.33 14.93 6.11
CA GLN A 112 2.17 15.07 5.24
C GLN A 112 0.86 15.23 6.00
N ASN A 113 0.90 15.21 7.34
CA ASN A 113 -0.24 15.46 8.23
C ASN A 113 -1.55 14.80 7.75
N GLN A 114 -1.45 13.53 7.36
CA GLN A 114 -2.58 12.70 6.89
C GLN A 114 -3.28 13.16 5.59
N SER A 115 -2.69 14.08 4.82
CA SER A 115 -3.24 14.52 3.52
C SER A 115 -2.96 13.55 2.36
N SER A 116 -1.99 12.66 2.53
CA SER A 116 -1.62 11.65 1.52
C SER A 116 -2.56 10.47 1.53
N PHE A 117 -2.93 10.02 0.34
CA PHE A 117 -3.93 8.95 0.14
C PHE A 117 -5.28 9.23 0.80
N GLN A 118 -5.57 10.48 1.17
CA GLN A 118 -6.76 10.85 1.92
C GLN A 118 -8.07 10.48 1.20
N ASN A 119 -8.05 10.36 -0.13
CA ASN A 119 -9.23 10.01 -0.91
C ASN A 119 -9.31 8.50 -1.24
N LEU A 120 -8.34 7.68 -0.83
CA LEU A 120 -8.34 6.25 -1.15
C LEU A 120 -9.42 5.56 -0.33
N THR A 121 -10.41 5.00 -1.02
CA THR A 121 -11.59 4.39 -0.40
C THR A 121 -11.64 2.88 -0.61
N THR A 122 -11.10 2.39 -1.73
CA THR A 122 -11.26 1.01 -2.16
C THR A 122 -9.94 0.43 -2.64
N ILE A 123 -9.58 -0.75 -2.12
CA ILE A 123 -8.43 -1.53 -2.60
C ILE A 123 -8.89 -2.95 -2.91
N LEU A 124 -8.74 -3.36 -4.15
CA LEU A 124 -9.02 -4.73 -4.61
C LEU A 124 -7.71 -5.39 -5.07
N ILE A 125 -7.39 -6.57 -4.56
CA ILE A 125 -6.22 -7.35 -4.98
C ILE A 125 -6.66 -8.77 -5.30
N TRP A 126 -6.42 -9.21 -6.53
CA TRP A 126 -6.87 -10.49 -7.05
C TRP A 126 -5.71 -11.26 -7.69
N ASP A 127 -5.48 -12.51 -7.28
CA ASP A 127 -4.49 -13.41 -7.88
C ASP A 127 -3.05 -12.83 -7.92
N CYS A 128 -2.64 -12.11 -6.87
CA CYS A 128 -1.30 -11.54 -6.74
C CYS A 128 -0.44 -12.40 -5.80
N LYS A 129 0.27 -13.39 -6.37
CA LYS A 129 0.86 -14.50 -5.62
C LYS A 129 2.12 -14.17 -4.79
N ARG A 130 2.82 -13.07 -5.08
CA ARG A 130 4.08 -12.71 -4.40
C ARG A 130 3.93 -11.65 -3.30
N ILE A 131 2.77 -11.01 -3.17
CA ILE A 131 2.53 -10.01 -2.14
C ILE A 131 2.39 -10.70 -0.79
N LYS A 132 3.33 -10.44 0.13
CA LYS A 132 3.33 -11.03 1.47
C LYS A 132 2.56 -10.23 2.51
N TYR A 133 2.53 -8.92 2.33
CA TYR A 133 1.76 -8.02 3.17
C TYR A 133 1.38 -6.76 2.40
N LEU A 134 0.33 -6.09 2.85
CA LEU A 134 -0.23 -4.96 2.12
C LEU A 134 0.10 -3.61 2.74
N PHE A 135 0.05 -3.48 4.07
CA PHE A 135 0.28 -2.20 4.74
C PHE A 135 1.31 -2.31 5.86
N SER A 136 2.00 -1.21 6.15
CA SER A 136 2.60 -1.00 7.48
C SER A 136 1.60 -0.32 8.42
N PRO A 137 1.73 -0.49 9.76
CA PRO A 137 0.92 0.22 10.74
C PRO A 137 0.89 1.74 10.52
N LEU A 138 2.03 2.36 10.22
CA LEU A 138 2.11 3.79 9.97
C LEU A 138 1.40 4.20 8.67
N MET A 139 1.50 3.38 7.62
CA MET A 139 0.76 3.61 6.39
C MET A 139 -0.75 3.51 6.60
N ALA A 140 -1.21 2.54 7.38
CA ALA A 140 -2.63 2.37 7.68
C ALA A 140 -3.25 3.62 8.35
N LYS A 141 -2.44 4.44 9.05
CA LYS A 141 -2.86 5.72 9.65
C LYS A 141 -3.02 6.86 8.66
N LEU A 142 -2.44 6.76 7.47
CA LEU A 142 -2.67 7.71 6.38
C LEU A 142 -3.99 7.41 5.63
N LEU A 143 -4.47 6.18 5.73
CA LEU A 143 -5.62 5.65 5.00
C LEU A 143 -6.94 5.82 5.76
N LEU A 144 -7.22 7.05 6.21
CA LEU A 144 -8.35 7.35 7.10
C LEU A 144 -9.72 7.14 6.45
N ASN A 145 -9.83 7.32 5.13
CA ASN A 145 -11.09 7.19 4.38
C ASN A 145 -11.22 5.86 3.64
N LEU A 146 -10.35 4.88 3.93
CA LEU A 146 -10.45 3.56 3.36
C LEU A 146 -11.69 2.85 3.92
N LYS A 147 -12.54 2.37 3.02
CA LYS A 147 -13.86 1.80 3.29
C LYS A 147 -13.93 0.31 2.97
N GLU A 148 -13.24 -0.10 1.91
CA GLU A 148 -13.33 -1.45 1.36
C GLU A 148 -11.94 -2.00 1.02
N ILE A 149 -11.66 -3.20 1.53
CA ILE A 149 -10.47 -3.99 1.20
C ILE A 149 -10.91 -5.40 0.80
N ASP A 150 -10.57 -5.79 -0.41
CA ASP A 150 -10.89 -7.11 -0.94
C ASP A 150 -9.62 -7.78 -1.45
N ILE A 151 -9.28 -8.94 -0.88
CA ILE A 151 -8.08 -9.70 -1.23
C ILE A 151 -8.48 -11.15 -1.54
N PHE A 152 -8.33 -11.52 -2.81
CA PHE A 152 -8.79 -12.81 -3.34
C PHE A 152 -7.65 -13.55 -4.03
N ARG A 153 -7.51 -14.86 -3.77
CA ARG A 153 -6.54 -15.75 -4.45
C ARG A 153 -5.07 -15.28 -4.36
N CYS A 154 -4.72 -14.55 -3.31
CA CYS A 154 -3.34 -14.09 -3.09
C CYS A 154 -2.61 -15.06 -2.14
N GLU A 155 -2.19 -16.20 -2.68
CA GLU A 155 -1.59 -17.32 -1.91
C GLU A 155 -0.38 -16.91 -1.08
N GLY A 156 0.43 -15.93 -1.53
CA GLY A 156 1.60 -15.44 -0.80
C GLY A 156 1.31 -14.51 0.38
N MET A 157 0.06 -14.04 0.55
CA MET A 157 -0.30 -13.09 1.60
C MET A 157 -0.16 -13.74 2.98
N GLU A 158 0.76 -13.22 3.79
CA GLU A 158 0.99 -13.67 5.17
C GLU A 158 0.30 -12.75 6.19
N GLU A 159 0.32 -11.44 5.95
CA GLU A 159 -0.18 -10.44 6.90
C GLU A 159 -0.83 -9.25 6.16
N VAL A 160 -2.08 -8.87 6.45
CA VAL A 160 -2.67 -7.68 5.79
C VAL A 160 -1.96 -6.40 6.21
N VAL A 161 -1.71 -6.26 7.51
CA VAL A 161 -0.91 -5.18 8.11
C VAL A 161 0.27 -5.80 8.82
N SER A 162 1.50 -5.41 8.46
CA SER A 162 2.76 -5.99 8.95
C SER A 162 3.73 -4.89 9.40
N ASP A 163 4.39 -5.10 10.54
CA ASP A 163 5.38 -4.20 11.13
C ASP A 163 6.76 -4.27 10.48
N ARG A 164 6.95 -5.16 9.49
CA ARG A 164 8.23 -5.44 8.82
C ARG A 164 8.94 -4.21 8.21
N ASP A 165 8.19 -3.16 7.89
CA ASP A 165 8.73 -1.94 7.26
C ASP A 165 8.96 -0.78 8.23
N ASP A 166 8.50 -0.89 9.49
CA ASP A 166 8.61 0.19 10.47
C ASP A 166 9.87 -0.04 11.35
N LYS A 167 10.98 0.64 11.01
CA LYS A 167 12.31 0.43 11.63
C LYS A 167 12.47 0.94 13.08
N ASP A 168 11.46 1.60 13.65
CA ASP A 168 11.52 2.23 14.98
C ASP A 168 10.60 1.51 15.99
N GLU A 169 11.16 0.54 16.71
CA GLU A 169 10.46 -0.27 17.73
C GLU A 169 9.88 0.56 18.89
N GLU A 170 10.51 1.68 19.26
CA GLU A 170 10.09 2.51 20.40
C GLU A 170 8.76 3.25 20.19
N MET A 171 8.34 3.48 18.94
CA MET A 171 7.07 4.14 18.64
C MET A 171 6.02 3.20 18.05
N ALA A 172 6.44 2.05 17.50
CA ALA A 172 5.51 0.98 17.13
C ALA A 172 4.65 0.56 18.33
N THR A 173 5.21 0.60 19.55
CA THR A 173 4.52 0.24 20.81
C THR A 173 3.52 1.30 21.30
N SER A 174 3.74 2.61 21.09
CA SER A 174 2.80 3.66 21.53
C SER A 174 1.56 3.77 20.64
N TYR A 175 1.62 3.17 19.45
CA TYR A 175 0.55 3.13 18.46
C TYR A 175 -0.20 1.80 18.38
N THR A 176 0.16 0.83 19.23
CA THR A 176 -0.52 -0.48 19.36
C THR A 176 -1.98 -0.38 19.79
N THR A 177 -2.42 0.79 20.25
CA THR A 177 -3.80 1.08 20.67
C THR A 177 -4.62 1.84 19.61
N THR A 178 -4.05 2.14 18.44
CA THR A 178 -4.73 2.96 17.43
C THR A 178 -5.47 2.09 16.40
N THR A 179 -6.76 2.35 16.25
CA THR A 179 -7.65 1.86 15.18
C THR A 179 -7.03 2.09 13.79
N PHE A 180 -6.90 1.03 12.97
CA PHE A 180 -6.51 1.10 11.56
C PHE A 180 -7.74 1.33 10.68
N PHE A 181 -7.72 2.23 9.70
CA PHE A 181 -8.88 2.40 8.79
C PHE A 181 -10.21 2.67 9.54
N PRO A 182 -10.37 3.83 10.20
CA PRO A 182 -11.53 4.11 11.06
C PRO A 182 -12.89 4.06 10.35
N HIS A 183 -12.91 4.15 9.01
CA HIS A 183 -14.12 4.09 8.19
C HIS A 183 -14.28 2.78 7.40
N LEU A 184 -13.45 1.77 7.68
CA LEU A 184 -13.56 0.47 7.01
C LEU A 184 -14.87 -0.20 7.42
N HIS A 185 -15.66 -0.60 6.43
CA HIS A 185 -16.92 -1.34 6.63
C HIS A 185 -17.01 -2.61 5.79
N SER A 186 -16.07 -2.83 4.86
CA SER A 186 -15.95 -4.09 4.12
C SER A 186 -14.50 -4.57 4.14
N LEU A 187 -14.32 -5.82 4.55
CA LEU A 187 -13.07 -6.55 4.48
C LEU A 187 -13.36 -7.97 3.99
N SER A 188 -13.05 -8.28 2.74
CA SER A 188 -13.23 -9.61 2.17
C SER A 188 -11.88 -10.27 1.91
N LEU A 189 -11.67 -11.43 2.51
CA LEU A 189 -10.42 -12.19 2.43
C LEU A 189 -10.75 -13.62 2.04
N ALA A 190 -10.37 -14.06 0.84
CA ALA A 190 -10.66 -15.42 0.38
C ALA A 190 -9.53 -16.05 -0.42
N THR A 191 -9.34 -17.36 -0.22
CA THR A 191 -8.29 -18.15 -0.88
C THR A 191 -6.89 -17.56 -0.60
N LEU A 192 -6.57 -17.35 0.68
CA LEU A 192 -5.30 -16.81 1.17
C LEU A 192 -4.58 -17.86 2.03
N GLU A 193 -3.98 -18.87 1.40
CA GLU A 193 -3.47 -20.07 2.07
C GLU A 193 -2.41 -19.80 3.16
N ASN A 194 -1.58 -18.77 2.98
CA ASN A 194 -0.52 -18.43 3.92
C ASN A 194 -0.90 -17.33 4.93
N LEU A 195 -2.16 -16.88 4.96
CA LEU A 195 -2.56 -15.77 5.81
C LEU A 195 -2.52 -16.19 7.28
N LYS A 196 -1.68 -15.49 8.06
CA LYS A 196 -1.48 -15.73 9.50
C LYS A 196 -2.12 -14.64 10.33
N ARG A 197 -2.10 -13.39 9.86
CA ARG A 197 -2.51 -12.22 10.67
C ARG A 197 -3.20 -11.12 9.86
N ILE A 198 -4.14 -10.44 10.50
CA ILE A 198 -4.81 -9.25 9.96
C ILE A 198 -4.67 -8.15 11.01
N GLY A 199 -3.43 -7.69 11.27
CA GLY A 199 -3.18 -6.59 12.22
C GLY A 199 -1.95 -6.77 13.12
N GLY A 200 -1.36 -5.62 13.51
CA GLY A 200 -0.13 -5.50 14.32
C GLY A 200 -0.33 -5.46 15.83
N GLY A 201 -1.30 -6.21 16.38
CA GLY A 201 -1.46 -6.40 17.83
C GLY A 201 -0.72 -7.65 18.32
N VAL A 202 -0.08 -7.57 19.49
CA VAL A 202 0.47 -8.73 20.20
C VAL A 202 -0.68 -9.44 20.90
N GLY A 203 -1.09 -10.60 20.37
CA GLY A 203 -1.85 -11.61 21.11
C GLY A 203 -3.38 -11.48 21.06
N ALA A 204 -3.99 -12.00 20.00
CA ALA A 204 -5.34 -12.55 20.07
C ALA A 204 -5.34 -13.92 19.38
N LYS A 205 -5.38 -14.99 20.18
CA LYS A 205 -5.51 -16.36 19.64
C LYS A 205 -6.96 -16.54 19.17
N SER A 206 -7.19 -16.59 17.86
CA SER A 206 -8.46 -17.02 17.29
C SER A 206 -8.54 -18.55 17.21
N SER A 207 -9.77 -19.07 17.28
CA SER A 207 -10.10 -20.49 17.08
C SER A 207 -9.86 -20.97 15.63
N THR A 208 -9.66 -20.05 14.68
CA THR A 208 -9.38 -20.34 13.26
C THR A 208 -7.88 -20.39 12.92
N GLY A 209 -6.99 -20.17 13.89
CA GLY A 209 -5.54 -20.13 13.68
C GLY A 209 -5.00 -18.80 13.13
N ILE A 210 -5.86 -17.87 12.73
CA ILE A 210 -5.49 -16.52 12.27
C ILE A 210 -5.52 -15.56 13.47
N THR A 211 -4.44 -14.81 13.72
CA THR A 211 -4.44 -13.77 14.78
C THR A 211 -4.96 -12.46 14.18
N THR A 212 -6.00 -11.87 14.75
CA THR A 212 -6.58 -10.62 14.25
C THR A 212 -6.53 -9.52 15.31
N HIS A 213 -6.51 -8.26 14.87
CA HIS A 213 -6.67 -7.12 15.79
C HIS A 213 -8.17 -6.89 16.03
N ASP A 214 -8.59 -6.53 17.25
CA ASP A 214 -10.00 -6.44 17.69
C ASP A 214 -10.93 -5.72 16.70
N GLN A 215 -10.40 -4.70 16.02
CA GLN A 215 -11.15 -3.97 15.00
C GLN A 215 -11.59 -4.84 13.80
N PHE A 216 -10.81 -5.84 13.42
CA PHE A 216 -11.11 -6.69 12.27
C PHE A 216 -11.96 -7.91 12.62
N GLU A 217 -12.10 -8.24 13.90
CA GLU A 217 -12.92 -9.38 14.37
C GLU A 217 -14.38 -9.26 13.90
N VAL A 218 -14.94 -8.04 13.80
CA VAL A 218 -16.32 -7.83 13.32
C VAL A 218 -16.54 -8.24 11.86
N PHE A 219 -15.48 -8.29 11.04
CA PHE A 219 -15.59 -8.70 9.65
C PHE A 219 -15.56 -10.24 9.48
N PHE A 220 -15.07 -10.98 10.47
CA PHE A 220 -15.10 -12.45 10.43
C PHE A 220 -16.50 -13.03 10.60
N TYR A 221 -17.39 -12.32 11.30
CA TYR A 221 -18.79 -12.74 11.45
C TYR A 221 -19.63 -12.51 10.19
N MET A 222 -19.04 -11.97 9.12
CA MET A 222 -19.69 -11.76 7.82
C MET A 222 -19.17 -12.67 6.70
N LEU A 223 -18.34 -13.67 7.03
CA LEU A 223 -17.92 -14.78 6.15
C LEU A 223 -18.64 -16.08 6.54
#